data_AF-A0A959WXV0-F1
#
_entry.id   AF-A0A959WXV0-F1
#
_cell.length_a   1.000
_cell.length_b   1.000
_cell.length_c   1.000
_cell.angle_alpha   90.00
_cell.angle_beta   90.00
_cell.angle_gamma   90.00
#
_symmetry.space_group_name_H-M   'P 1'
#
loop_
_entity.id
_entity.type
_entity.pdbx_description
1 polymer ?
#
loop_
_entity_poly.entity_id
_entity_poly.type
_entity_poly.pdbx_seq_one_letter_code
_entity_poly.pdbx_strand_id
1 'polypeptide(L)'
;RAAAGRARDALRSAEQATHEAAVRLAGAEARAEQAGPADGEDPGDVDMDEQRRVIEGLERRRRAVGTVNPLAAEECAELGERIGETAGQIADLEEAAEAIRSHLGDLDDAVAAGFDDVFRAVRERFEDMIAALFPGGQGRLAVIGGDDDPGVEIQVVPAGKRPRPLALLSGGERTLVALAFCLAIATARPAPFYLLDEVEAALDDTNLRRLLAVVRRLSDHTQFIMITHQQPTVEMADTLFGVTMAANGVSDVVARRLDRGAESARPFVRRQLTAIRGGRA
;
A
#
# COMPACT_ATOMS: atom_id res chain seq x y z
N ARG A 1 22.97 -12.24 1.49
CA ARG A 1 24.26 -11.90 0.82
C ARG A 1 25.52 -12.50 1.50
N ALA A 2 26.09 -11.94 2.58
CA ALA A 2 27.42 -12.41 3.07
C ALA A 2 27.45 -13.84 3.65
N ALA A 3 26.39 -14.28 4.34
CA ALA A 3 26.32 -15.64 4.90
C ALA A 3 26.08 -16.72 3.81
N ALA A 4 25.22 -16.43 2.84
CA ALA A 4 24.95 -17.33 1.71
C ALA A 4 26.17 -17.49 0.78
N GLY A 5 26.94 -16.42 0.55
CA GLY A 5 28.21 -16.49 -0.18
C GLY A 5 29.22 -17.39 0.52
N ARG A 6 29.41 -17.22 1.83
CA ARG A 6 30.31 -18.07 2.63
C ARG A 6 29.89 -19.55 2.63
N ALA A 7 28.59 -19.84 2.65
CA ALA A 7 28.09 -21.20 2.59
C ALA A 7 28.36 -21.85 1.21
N ARG A 8 28.18 -21.12 0.11
CA ARG A 8 28.49 -21.59 -1.25
C ARG A 8 29.99 -21.82 -1.44
N ASP A 9 30.82 -20.93 -0.91
CA ASP A 9 32.28 -21.07 -1.00
C ASP A 9 32.79 -22.23 -0.14
N ALA A 10 32.21 -22.45 1.04
CA ALA A 10 32.52 -23.60 1.89
C ALA A 10 32.11 -24.93 1.22
N LEU A 11 30.95 -24.98 0.56
CA LEU A 11 30.52 -26.16 -0.18
C LEU A 11 31.47 -26.49 -1.33
N ARG A 12 31.84 -25.51 -2.17
CA ARG A 12 32.81 -25.74 -3.27
C ARG A 12 34.17 -26.22 -2.75
N SER A 13 34.63 -25.66 -1.63
CA SER A 13 35.89 -26.07 -1.00
C SER A 13 35.81 -27.52 -0.50
N ALA A 14 34.69 -27.92 0.09
CA ALA A 14 34.44 -29.29 0.51
C ALA A 14 34.37 -30.26 -0.69
N GLU A 15 33.67 -29.90 -1.76
CA GLU A 15 33.59 -30.67 -3.01
C GLU A 15 34.97 -30.85 -3.68
N GLN A 16 35.80 -29.80 -3.67
CA GLN A 16 37.17 -29.89 -4.18
C GLN A 16 38.03 -30.82 -3.31
N ALA A 17 37.94 -30.70 -1.98
CA ALA A 17 38.68 -31.54 -1.06
C ALA A 17 38.27 -33.03 -1.16
N THR A 18 36.99 -33.33 -1.36
CA THR A 18 36.51 -34.70 -1.57
C THR A 18 36.95 -35.24 -2.93
N HIS A 19 36.90 -34.44 -3.99
CA HIS A 19 37.40 -34.83 -5.31
C HIS A 19 38.90 -35.14 -5.28
N GLU A 20 39.72 -34.29 -4.64
CA GLU A 20 41.16 -34.54 -4.48
C GLU A 20 41.46 -35.78 -3.63
N ALA A 21 40.63 -36.07 -2.61
CA ALA A 21 40.75 -37.29 -1.82
C ALA A 21 40.40 -38.54 -2.66
N ALA A 22 39.34 -38.48 -3.46
CA ALA A 22 38.93 -39.56 -4.36
C ALA A 22 40.00 -39.85 -5.42
N VAL A 23 40.61 -38.81 -6.02
CA VAL A 23 41.71 -38.96 -6.99
C VAL A 23 42.94 -39.62 -6.34
N ARG A 24 43.27 -39.25 -5.10
CA ARG A 24 44.37 -39.89 -4.35
C ARG A 24 44.08 -41.35 -4.01
N LEU A 25 42.82 -41.68 -3.67
CA LEU A 25 42.40 -43.05 -3.41
C LEU A 25 42.49 -43.91 -4.67
N ALA A 26 41.92 -43.44 -5.79
CA ALA A 26 41.99 -44.13 -7.08
C ALA A 26 43.45 -44.35 -7.54
N GLY A 27 44.33 -43.37 -7.31
CA GLY A 27 45.76 -43.50 -7.57
C GLY A 27 46.48 -44.48 -6.64
N ALA A 28 45.98 -44.70 -5.42
CA ALA A 28 46.52 -45.71 -4.51
C ALA A 28 46.01 -47.12 -4.88
N GLU A 29 44.74 -47.24 -5.25
CA GLU A 29 44.12 -48.49 -5.71
C GLU A 29 44.77 -48.97 -7.01
N ALA A 30 44.97 -48.09 -7.99
CA ALA A 30 45.65 -48.44 -9.24
C ALA A 30 47.09 -48.92 -9.02
N ARG A 31 47.81 -48.37 -8.03
CA ARG A 31 49.15 -48.85 -7.65
C ARG A 31 49.10 -50.21 -6.96
N ALA A 32 48.08 -50.46 -6.14
CA ALA A 32 47.87 -51.75 -5.50
C ALA A 32 47.49 -52.83 -6.52
N GLU A 33 46.73 -52.49 -7.55
CA GLU A 33 46.32 -53.40 -8.61
C GLU A 33 47.48 -53.70 -9.58
N GLN A 34 48.31 -52.70 -9.90
CA GLN A 34 49.56 -52.88 -10.66
C GLN A 34 50.62 -53.71 -9.91
N ALA A 35 50.54 -53.79 -8.59
CA ALA A 35 51.46 -54.61 -7.80
C ALA A 35 51.24 -56.12 -8.00
N GLY A 36 50.07 -56.55 -8.53
CA GLY A 36 49.73 -57.96 -8.75
C GLY A 36 49.66 -58.79 -7.45
N PRO A 37 49.11 -60.03 -7.48
CA PRO A 37 49.42 -60.98 -6.42
C PRO A 37 50.93 -61.23 -6.45
N ALA A 38 51.57 -61.27 -5.28
CA ALA A 38 53.01 -61.51 -5.19
C ALA A 38 53.35 -62.78 -5.96
N ASP A 39 53.95 -62.62 -7.15
CA ASP A 39 54.59 -63.72 -7.85
C ASP A 39 55.62 -64.30 -6.88
N GLY A 40 55.58 -65.62 -6.70
CA GLY A 40 56.43 -66.35 -5.77
C GLY A 40 57.91 -66.33 -6.17
N GLU A 41 58.50 -65.14 -6.24
CA GLU A 41 59.94 -64.93 -6.29
C GLU A 41 60.53 -65.19 -4.90
N ASP A 42 61.53 -66.07 -4.87
CA ASP A 42 62.40 -66.37 -3.74
C ASP A 42 62.84 -65.06 -3.04
N PRO A 43 62.74 -64.92 -1.69
CA PRO A 43 63.05 -63.67 -1.00
C PRO A 43 64.56 -63.41 -1.01
N GLY A 44 65.07 -62.95 -2.15
CA GLY A 44 66.41 -62.42 -2.30
C GLY A 44 66.52 -61.07 -1.62
N ASP A 45 67.27 -61.04 -0.52
CA ASP A 45 67.79 -59.85 0.17
C ASP A 45 66.78 -58.72 0.45
N VAL A 46 65.55 -59.12 0.77
CA VAL A 46 64.57 -58.20 1.33
C VAL A 46 64.94 -57.96 2.79
N ASP A 47 65.36 -56.74 3.14
CA ASP A 47 65.59 -56.35 4.52
C ASP A 47 64.26 -56.40 5.29
N MET A 48 64.05 -57.52 5.96
CA MET A 48 62.85 -57.80 6.76
C MET A 48 62.67 -56.76 7.88
N ASP A 49 63.75 -56.17 8.39
CA ASP A 49 63.69 -55.12 9.40
C ASP A 49 63.26 -53.79 8.79
N GLU A 50 63.69 -53.47 7.57
CA GLU A 50 63.23 -52.29 6.84
C GLU A 50 61.73 -52.39 6.50
N GLN A 51 61.28 -53.52 5.96
CA GLN A 51 59.86 -53.73 5.67
C GLN A 51 58.99 -53.66 6.93
N ARG A 52 59.49 -54.22 8.05
CA ARG A 52 58.78 -54.14 9.33
C ARG A 52 58.64 -52.71 9.83
N ARG A 53 59.69 -51.88 9.69
CA ARG A 53 59.62 -50.44 10.04
C ARG A 53 58.63 -49.69 9.16
N VAL A 54 58.56 -50.03 7.87
CA VAL A 54 57.57 -49.46 6.94
C VAL A 54 56.15 -49.81 7.37
N ILE A 55 55.88 -51.09 7.68
CA ILE A 55 54.56 -51.55 8.16
C ILE A 55 54.19 -50.84 9.46
N GLU A 56 55.11 -50.78 10.45
CA GLU A 56 54.86 -50.09 11.72
C GLU A 56 54.63 -48.57 11.53
N GLY A 57 55.26 -47.96 10.54
CA GLY A 57 55.02 -46.57 10.14
C GLY A 57 53.63 -46.38 9.53
N LEU A 58 53.23 -47.26 8.61
CA LEU A 58 51.91 -47.24 7.97
C LEU A 58 50.78 -47.53 8.97
N GLU A 59 50.98 -48.47 9.89
CA GLU A 59 50.00 -48.77 10.94
C GLU A 59 49.83 -47.62 11.93
N ARG A 60 50.92 -46.95 12.33
CA ARG A 60 50.83 -45.73 13.16
C ARG A 60 50.06 -44.64 12.44
N ARG A 61 50.32 -44.45 11.14
CA ARG A 61 49.61 -43.49 10.30
C ARG A 61 48.14 -43.84 10.14
N ARG A 62 47.79 -45.11 9.96
CA ARG A 62 46.40 -45.62 9.93
C ARG A 62 45.68 -45.38 11.27
N ARG A 63 46.34 -45.65 12.40
CA ARG A 63 45.78 -45.40 13.74
C ARG A 63 45.56 -43.91 14.00
N ALA A 64 46.44 -43.04 13.48
CA ALA A 64 46.30 -41.59 13.62
C ALA A 64 45.10 -41.01 12.86
N VAL A 65 44.62 -41.66 11.79
CA VAL A 65 43.40 -41.27 11.05
C VAL A 65 42.13 -41.55 11.86
N GLY A 66 42.19 -42.43 12.87
CA GLY A 66 41.04 -42.78 13.71
C GLY A 66 40.08 -43.76 13.04
N THR A 67 38.89 -43.92 13.64
CA THR A 67 37.84 -44.81 13.13
C THR A 67 37.16 -44.19 11.92
N VAL A 68 37.15 -44.90 10.79
CA VAL A 68 36.42 -44.48 9.57
C VAL A 68 34.93 -44.58 9.83
N ASN A 69 34.18 -43.49 9.60
CA ASN A 69 32.72 -43.52 9.60
C ASN A 69 32.23 -44.10 8.26
N PRO A 70 31.61 -45.29 8.25
CA PRO A 70 31.14 -45.92 7.01
C PRO A 70 29.97 -45.16 6.36
N LEU A 71 29.22 -44.36 7.13
CA LEU A 71 28.09 -43.57 6.64
C LEU A 71 28.48 -42.19 6.11
N ALA A 72 29.75 -41.79 6.25
CA ALA A 72 30.19 -40.42 5.93
C ALA A 72 29.95 -40.02 4.47
N ALA A 73 30.04 -40.98 3.53
CA ALA A 73 29.78 -40.70 2.12
C ALA A 73 28.29 -40.44 1.85
N GLU A 74 27.40 -41.21 2.48
CA GLU A 74 25.94 -41.07 2.38
C GLU A 74 25.48 -39.77 3.05
N GLU A 75 25.92 -39.52 4.29
CA GLU A 75 25.62 -38.28 5.03
C GLU A 75 26.10 -37.03 4.29
N CYS A 76 27.26 -37.08 3.64
CA CYS A 76 27.77 -35.96 2.85
C CYS A 76 26.90 -35.71 1.60
N ALA A 77 26.42 -36.77 0.94
CA ALA A 77 25.54 -36.64 -0.21
C ALA A 77 24.19 -36.04 0.19
N GLU A 78 23.56 -36.55 1.26
CA GLU A 78 22.30 -36.03 1.80
C GLU A 78 22.41 -34.55 2.22
N LEU A 79 23.50 -34.17 2.91
CA LEU A 79 23.75 -32.77 3.28
C LEU A 79 23.95 -31.89 2.04
N GLY A 80 24.62 -32.39 1.00
CA GLY A 80 24.80 -31.68 -0.27
C GLY A 80 23.47 -31.38 -0.95
N GLU A 81 22.58 -32.37 -1.05
CA GLU A 81 21.23 -32.20 -1.59
C GLU A 81 20.44 -31.14 -0.82
N ARG A 82 20.42 -31.24 0.51
CA ARG A 82 19.73 -30.27 1.38
C ARG A 82 20.28 -28.85 1.27
N ILE A 83 21.60 -28.70 1.12
CA ILE A 83 22.23 -27.40 0.88
C ILE A 83 21.79 -26.85 -0.48
N GLY A 84 21.76 -27.68 -1.52
CA GLY A 84 21.29 -27.31 -2.85
C GLY A 84 19.84 -26.80 -2.84
N GLU A 85 18.93 -27.56 -2.22
CA GLU A 85 17.52 -27.17 -2.07
C GLU A 85 17.37 -25.84 -1.31
N THR A 86 18.03 -25.72 -0.16
CA THR A 86 17.96 -24.50 0.67
C THR A 86 18.54 -23.30 -0.07
N ALA A 87 19.63 -23.50 -0.84
CA ALA A 87 20.23 -22.44 -1.64
C ALA A 87 19.33 -21.98 -2.79
N GLY A 88 18.56 -22.90 -3.38
CA GLY A 88 17.50 -22.59 -4.35
C GLY A 88 16.39 -21.75 -3.71
N GLN A 89 15.84 -22.20 -2.59
CA GLN A 89 14.79 -21.46 -1.85
C GLN A 89 15.23 -20.05 -1.45
N ILE A 90 16.50 -19.88 -1.04
CA ILE A 90 17.05 -18.55 -0.73
C ILE A 90 17.11 -17.67 -1.98
N ALA A 91 17.51 -18.23 -3.12
CA ALA A 91 17.58 -17.47 -4.38
C ALA A 91 16.18 -17.02 -4.83
N ASP A 92 15.19 -17.91 -4.79
CA ASP A 92 13.80 -17.61 -5.12
C ASP A 92 13.23 -16.51 -4.20
N LEU A 93 13.55 -16.56 -2.91
CA LEU A 93 13.12 -15.54 -1.94
C LEU A 93 13.82 -14.19 -2.18
N GLU A 94 15.11 -14.19 -2.52
CA GLU A 94 15.86 -12.97 -2.87
C GLU A 94 15.27 -12.32 -4.13
N GLU A 95 14.94 -13.11 -5.16
CA GLU A 95 14.29 -12.65 -6.39
C GLU A 95 12.89 -12.09 -6.12
N ALA A 96 12.05 -12.81 -5.36
CA ALA A 96 10.73 -12.33 -4.98
C ALA A 96 10.80 -11.02 -4.18
N ALA A 97 11.77 -10.88 -3.28
CA ALA A 97 11.97 -9.65 -2.51
C ALA A 97 12.39 -8.47 -3.39
N GLU A 98 13.19 -8.72 -4.43
CA GLU A 98 13.58 -7.69 -5.40
C GLU A 98 12.39 -7.25 -6.27
N ALA A 99 11.59 -8.20 -6.76
CA ALA A 99 10.36 -7.93 -7.49
C ALA A 99 9.37 -7.08 -6.66
N ILE A 100 9.16 -7.43 -5.39
CA ILE A 100 8.28 -6.66 -4.49
C ILE A 100 8.78 -5.22 -4.30
N ARG A 101 10.09 -5.02 -4.13
CA ARG A 101 10.66 -3.66 -4.00
C ARG A 101 10.50 -2.85 -5.28
N SER A 102 10.65 -3.47 -6.44
CA SER A 102 10.40 -2.81 -7.73
C SER A 102 8.94 -2.39 -7.85
N HIS A 103 8.01 -3.29 -7.55
CA HIS A 103 6.57 -3.00 -7.61
C HIS A 103 6.15 -1.92 -6.62
N LEU A 104 6.81 -1.85 -5.45
CA LEU A 104 6.59 -0.78 -4.48
C LEU A 104 7.01 0.57 -5.07
N GLY A 105 8.17 0.64 -5.73
CA GLY A 105 8.61 1.85 -6.42
C GLY A 105 7.65 2.29 -7.52
N ASP A 106 7.19 1.35 -8.35
CA ASP A 106 6.20 1.64 -9.40
C ASP A 106 4.87 2.16 -8.81
N LEU A 107 4.46 1.62 -7.66
CA LEU A 107 3.27 2.08 -6.94
C LEU A 107 3.47 3.48 -6.36
N ASP A 108 4.63 3.76 -5.76
CA ASP A 108 4.94 5.08 -5.20
C ASP A 108 4.93 6.15 -6.30
N ASP A 109 5.51 5.88 -7.46
CA ASP A 109 5.49 6.76 -8.63
C ASP A 109 4.05 6.98 -9.13
N ALA A 110 3.25 5.93 -9.20
CA ALA A 110 1.84 6.02 -9.59
C ALA A 110 1.01 6.83 -8.58
N VAL A 111 1.28 6.69 -7.28
CA VAL A 111 0.63 7.47 -6.21
C VAL A 111 1.02 8.93 -6.30
N ALA A 112 2.31 9.24 -6.51
CA ALA A 112 2.79 10.61 -6.67
C ALA A 112 2.15 11.30 -7.89
N ALA A 113 2.13 10.63 -9.05
CA ALA A 113 1.49 11.14 -10.26
C ALA A 113 -0.02 11.35 -10.05
N GLY A 114 -0.70 10.38 -9.44
CA GLY A 114 -2.13 10.47 -9.14
C GLY A 114 -2.47 11.59 -8.14
N PHE A 115 -1.60 11.84 -7.16
CA PHE A 115 -1.73 12.97 -6.26
C PHE A 115 -1.59 14.30 -7.01
N ASP A 116 -0.55 14.47 -7.82
CA ASP A 116 -0.28 15.72 -8.56
C ASP A 116 -1.41 16.08 -9.52
N ASP A 117 -1.95 15.08 -10.24
CA ASP A 117 -3.09 15.26 -11.13
C ASP A 117 -4.32 15.75 -10.38
N VAL A 118 -4.64 15.10 -9.27
CA VAL A 118 -5.83 15.43 -8.47
C VAL A 118 -5.63 16.77 -7.76
N PHE A 119 -4.45 17.02 -7.20
CA PHE A 119 -4.15 18.26 -6.50
C PHE A 119 -4.24 19.46 -7.44
N ARG A 120 -3.74 19.33 -8.68
CA ARG A 120 -3.90 20.36 -9.73
C ARG A 120 -5.36 20.66 -10.01
N ALA A 121 -6.17 19.62 -10.22
CA ALA A 121 -7.60 19.76 -10.48
C ALA A 121 -8.32 20.42 -9.29
N VAL A 122 -8.05 19.98 -8.06
CA VAL A 122 -8.65 20.56 -6.84
C VAL A 122 -8.24 22.02 -6.67
N ARG A 123 -6.97 22.38 -6.94
CA ARG A 123 -6.48 23.76 -6.85
C ARG A 123 -7.23 24.69 -7.80
N GLU A 124 -7.39 24.30 -9.06
CA GLU A 124 -8.14 25.09 -10.06
C GLU A 124 -9.60 25.26 -9.64
N ARG A 125 -10.27 24.17 -9.22
CA ARG A 125 -11.66 24.24 -8.73
C ARG A 125 -11.81 25.08 -7.48
N PHE A 126 -10.83 25.04 -6.59
CA PHE A 126 -10.83 25.83 -5.35
C PHE A 126 -10.72 27.33 -5.62
N GLU A 127 -9.85 27.74 -6.55
CA GLU A 127 -9.72 29.12 -7.00
C GLU A 127 -11.04 29.66 -7.55
N ASP A 128 -11.69 28.90 -8.44
CA ASP A 128 -13.02 29.22 -8.99
C ASP A 128 -14.08 29.34 -7.89
N MET A 129 -14.07 28.40 -6.93
CA MET A 129 -15.03 28.35 -5.83
C MET A 129 -14.91 29.56 -4.90
N ILE A 130 -13.68 29.93 -4.55
CA ILE A 130 -13.42 31.09 -3.70
C ILE A 130 -13.82 32.38 -4.41
N ALA A 131 -13.52 32.52 -5.70
CA ALA A 131 -13.93 33.68 -6.48
C ALA A 131 -15.47 33.82 -6.56
N ALA A 132 -16.20 32.70 -6.62
CA ALA A 132 -17.66 32.69 -6.62
C ALA A 132 -18.28 33.04 -5.24
N LEU A 133 -17.67 32.55 -4.15
CA LEU A 133 -18.19 32.74 -2.79
C LEU A 133 -17.77 34.08 -2.16
N PHE A 134 -16.61 34.60 -2.54
CA PHE A 134 -16.06 35.87 -2.08
C PHE A 134 -15.80 36.79 -3.29
N PRO A 135 -16.74 37.70 -3.64
CA PRO A 135 -16.53 38.63 -4.75
C PRO A 135 -15.26 39.46 -4.58
N GLY A 136 -14.29 39.30 -5.48
CA GLY A 136 -12.98 39.96 -5.39
C GLY A 136 -12.00 39.31 -4.40
N GLY A 137 -12.33 38.14 -3.85
CA GLY A 137 -11.43 37.32 -3.05
C GLY A 137 -10.59 36.38 -3.92
N GLN A 138 -9.45 35.95 -3.37
CA GLN A 138 -8.56 34.97 -4.00
C GLN A 138 -8.26 33.85 -3.01
N GLY A 139 -8.23 32.61 -3.49
CA GLY A 139 -7.85 31.44 -2.71
C GLY A 139 -6.66 30.76 -3.36
N ARG A 140 -5.80 30.12 -2.58
CA ARG A 140 -4.71 29.30 -3.10
C ARG A 140 -4.52 28.06 -2.24
N LEU A 141 -4.28 26.92 -2.89
CA LEU A 141 -3.81 25.71 -2.24
C LEU A 141 -2.31 25.55 -2.47
N ALA A 142 -1.58 25.28 -1.39
CA ALA A 142 -0.15 25.01 -1.43
C ALA A 142 0.12 23.66 -0.76
N VAL A 143 0.91 22.81 -1.41
CA VAL A 143 1.47 21.64 -0.71
C VAL A 143 2.56 22.16 0.22
N ILE A 144 2.49 21.77 1.49
CA ILE A 144 3.54 22.00 2.48
C ILE A 144 4.16 20.64 2.77
N GLY A 145 5.48 20.50 2.71
CA GLY A 145 6.08 19.22 3.08
C GLY A 145 7.59 19.15 2.96
N GLY A 146 8.19 18.46 3.94
CA GLY A 146 9.42 17.68 3.87
C GLY A 146 9.08 16.22 4.26
N ASP A 147 10.08 15.34 4.37
CA ASP A 147 9.89 13.87 4.45
C ASP A 147 8.96 13.34 5.57
N ASP A 148 8.77 14.07 6.68
CA ASP A 148 8.09 13.53 7.87
C ASP A 148 6.63 13.97 8.08
N ASP A 149 6.13 15.04 7.43
CA ASP A 149 4.72 15.48 7.61
C ASP A 149 4.20 16.30 6.41
N PRO A 150 3.85 15.66 5.29
CA PRO A 150 3.27 16.32 4.13
C PRO A 150 1.82 16.75 4.41
N GLY A 151 1.48 18.00 4.06
CA GLY A 151 0.17 18.59 4.25
C GLY A 151 -0.22 19.58 3.15
N VAL A 152 -1.43 20.13 3.27
CA VAL A 152 -1.96 21.15 2.33
C VAL A 152 -2.33 22.40 3.11
N GLU A 153 -1.73 23.53 2.73
CA GLU A 153 -2.12 24.86 3.21
C GLU A 153 -3.27 25.43 2.39
N ILE A 154 -4.24 26.00 3.09
CA ILE A 154 -5.31 26.79 2.50
C ILE A 154 -5.06 28.27 2.82
N GLN A 155 -4.78 29.06 1.79
CA GLN A 155 -4.58 30.50 1.90
C GLN A 155 -5.75 31.23 1.24
N VAL A 156 -6.36 32.19 1.94
CA VAL A 156 -7.49 32.98 1.40
C VAL A 156 -7.28 34.46 1.66
N VAL A 157 -7.59 35.25 0.64
CA VAL A 157 -7.56 36.71 0.63
C VAL A 157 -9.00 37.19 0.40
N PRO A 158 -9.75 37.58 1.46
CA PRO A 158 -11.05 38.21 1.28
C PRO A 158 -10.89 39.59 0.63
N ALA A 159 -11.93 40.05 -0.08
CA ALA A 159 -11.91 41.31 -0.83
C ALA A 159 -11.34 42.50 -0.02
N GLY A 160 -10.27 43.11 -0.52
CA GLY A 160 -9.63 44.28 0.08
C GLY A 160 -8.80 44.02 1.35
N LYS A 161 -8.57 42.75 1.73
CA LYS A 161 -7.76 42.38 2.91
C LYS A 161 -6.44 41.70 2.50
N ARG A 162 -5.48 41.61 3.43
CA ARG A 162 -4.23 40.86 3.23
C ARG A 162 -4.47 39.33 3.31
N PRO A 163 -3.61 38.51 2.68
CA PRO A 163 -3.64 37.06 2.85
C PRO A 163 -3.50 36.68 4.33
N ARG A 164 -4.37 35.78 4.80
CA ARG A 164 -4.35 35.30 6.18
C ARG A 164 -4.51 33.78 6.19
N PRO A 165 -3.79 33.06 7.08
CA PRO A 165 -4.06 31.65 7.35
C PRO A 165 -5.50 31.45 7.80
N LEU A 166 -6.06 30.26 7.54
CA LEU A 166 -7.43 29.87 7.88
C LEU A 166 -7.80 30.15 9.36
N ALA A 167 -6.83 29.98 10.28
CA ALA A 167 -7.01 30.20 11.71
C ALA A 167 -7.32 31.67 12.09
N LEU A 168 -7.01 32.64 11.22
CA LEU A 168 -7.20 34.07 11.47
C LEU A 168 -8.47 34.65 10.78
N LEU A 169 -9.31 33.80 10.20
CA LEU A 169 -10.59 34.20 9.60
C LEU A 169 -11.72 34.22 10.64
N SER A 170 -12.81 34.94 10.33
CA SER A 170 -14.01 34.90 11.18
C SER A 170 -14.64 33.50 11.17
N GLY A 171 -15.48 33.18 12.17
CA GLY A 171 -16.13 31.86 12.25
C GLY A 171 -16.92 31.49 10.98
N GLY A 172 -17.70 32.42 10.44
CA GLY A 172 -18.46 32.23 9.19
C GLY A 172 -17.57 32.20 7.94
N GLU A 173 -16.53 33.05 7.87
CA GLU A 173 -15.55 33.02 6.77
C GLU A 173 -14.81 31.67 6.72
N ARG A 174 -14.41 31.15 7.88
CA ARG A 174 -13.72 29.86 8.01
C ARG A 174 -14.60 28.70 7.55
N THR A 175 -15.87 28.67 7.97
CA THR A 175 -16.83 27.64 7.53
C THR A 175 -17.04 27.69 6.02
N LEU A 176 -17.19 28.89 5.45
CA LEU A 176 -17.40 29.05 4.01
C LEU A 176 -16.17 28.61 3.20
N VAL A 177 -14.96 28.92 3.67
CA VAL A 177 -13.71 28.44 3.04
C VAL A 177 -13.58 26.92 3.13
N ALA A 178 -13.91 26.32 4.27
CA ALA A 178 -13.91 24.87 4.42
C ALA A 178 -14.91 24.20 3.47
N LEU A 179 -16.12 24.75 3.35
CA LEU A 179 -17.11 24.28 2.38
C LEU A 179 -16.65 24.45 0.94
N ALA A 180 -16.01 25.56 0.61
CA ALA A 180 -15.43 25.80 -0.71
C ALA A 180 -14.40 24.72 -1.05
N PHE A 181 -13.55 24.35 -0.09
CA PHE A 181 -12.57 23.28 -0.25
C PHE A 181 -13.23 21.91 -0.46
N CYS A 182 -14.23 21.56 0.35
CA CYS A 182 -14.99 20.31 0.18
C CYS A 182 -15.68 20.25 -1.19
N LEU A 183 -16.29 21.34 -1.65
CA LEU A 183 -16.93 21.42 -2.97
C LEU A 183 -15.90 21.41 -4.12
N ALA A 184 -14.71 21.95 -3.93
CA ALA A 184 -13.62 21.86 -4.90
C ALA A 184 -13.16 20.41 -5.08
N ILE A 185 -13.02 19.66 -3.98
CA ILE A 185 -12.72 18.21 -4.03
C ILE A 185 -13.84 17.45 -4.74
N ALA A 186 -15.10 17.72 -4.36
CA ALA A 186 -16.27 17.12 -4.97
C ALA A 186 -16.30 17.34 -6.50
N THR A 187 -16.04 18.56 -6.95
CA THR A 187 -16.06 18.89 -8.39
C THR A 187 -14.85 18.37 -9.16
N ALA A 188 -13.71 18.14 -8.49
CA ALA A 188 -12.53 17.52 -9.11
C ALA A 188 -12.73 16.02 -9.36
N ARG A 189 -13.49 15.33 -8.50
CA ARG A 189 -13.91 13.93 -8.69
C ARG A 189 -15.41 13.78 -8.45
N PRO A 190 -16.25 14.00 -9.48
CA PRO A 190 -17.70 13.99 -9.32
C PRO A 190 -18.19 12.62 -8.86
N ALA A 191 -18.92 12.61 -7.75
CA ALA A 191 -19.67 11.47 -7.25
C ALA A 191 -21.09 11.48 -7.83
N PRO A 192 -21.83 10.36 -7.80
CA PRO A 192 -23.21 10.33 -8.25
C PRO A 192 -24.13 11.30 -7.49
N PHE A 193 -23.88 11.47 -6.18
CA PHE A 193 -24.60 12.41 -5.33
C PHE A 193 -23.74 12.90 -4.16
N TYR A 194 -24.15 14.03 -3.57
CA TYR A 194 -23.59 14.59 -2.34
C TYR A 194 -24.68 14.80 -1.28
N LEU A 195 -24.36 14.51 -0.02
CA LEU A 195 -25.21 14.77 1.14
C LEU A 195 -24.56 15.86 2.00
N LEU A 196 -25.30 16.95 2.25
CA LEU A 196 -24.89 18.03 3.13
C LEU A 196 -25.87 18.08 4.32
N ASP A 197 -25.36 17.92 5.53
CA ASP A 197 -26.16 17.88 6.76
C ASP A 197 -25.89 19.10 7.64
N GLU A 198 -26.83 20.05 7.64
CA GLU A 198 -26.81 21.32 8.39
C GLU A 198 -25.49 22.10 8.33
N VAL A 199 -24.75 21.96 7.23
CA VAL A 199 -23.40 22.54 7.08
C VAL A 199 -23.43 24.07 7.00
N GLU A 200 -24.59 24.64 6.72
CA GLU A 200 -24.83 26.06 6.58
C GLU A 200 -25.21 26.78 7.88
N ALA A 201 -25.35 26.07 9.00
CA ALA A 201 -25.85 26.66 10.26
C ALA A 201 -24.96 27.80 10.81
N ALA A 202 -23.69 27.86 10.40
CA ALA A 202 -22.74 28.91 10.79
C ALA A 202 -22.62 30.06 9.78
N LEU A 203 -23.42 30.05 8.70
CA LEU A 203 -23.39 31.06 7.65
C LEU A 203 -24.48 32.12 7.85
N ASP A 204 -24.16 33.37 7.54
CA ASP A 204 -25.17 34.43 7.41
C ASP A 204 -25.96 34.29 6.09
N ASP A 205 -27.10 34.98 6.00
CA ASP A 205 -27.98 34.94 4.82
C ASP A 205 -27.29 35.29 3.51
N THR A 206 -26.29 36.18 3.54
CA THR A 206 -25.59 36.63 2.32
C THR A 206 -24.68 35.51 1.81
N ASN A 207 -23.88 34.93 2.70
CA ASN A 207 -22.96 33.84 2.39
C ASN A 207 -23.71 32.55 2.06
N LEU A 208 -24.82 32.27 2.76
CA LEU A 208 -25.72 31.17 2.43
C LEU A 208 -26.25 31.27 0.99
N ARG A 209 -26.76 32.44 0.58
CA ARG A 209 -27.26 32.62 -0.81
C ARG A 209 -26.16 32.43 -1.85
N ARG A 210 -24.92 32.82 -1.57
CA ARG A 210 -23.78 32.58 -2.48
C ARG A 210 -23.46 31.08 -2.60
N LEU A 211 -23.44 30.37 -1.46
CA LEU A 211 -23.26 28.92 -1.44
C LEU A 211 -24.36 28.22 -2.24
N LEU A 212 -25.63 28.59 -2.02
CA LEU A 212 -26.77 28.00 -2.73
C LEU A 212 -26.72 28.27 -4.24
N ALA A 213 -26.22 29.44 -4.66
CA ALA A 213 -26.04 29.74 -6.09
C ALA A 213 -24.98 28.83 -6.74
N VAL A 214 -23.89 28.54 -6.02
CA VAL A 214 -22.87 27.57 -6.45
C VAL A 214 -23.47 26.16 -6.52
N VAL A 215 -24.11 25.69 -5.44
CA VAL A 215 -24.72 24.36 -5.39
C VAL A 215 -25.74 24.19 -6.50
N ARG A 216 -26.52 25.24 -6.82
CA ARG A 216 -27.48 25.20 -7.93
C ARG A 216 -26.80 24.96 -9.28
N ARG A 217 -25.68 25.61 -9.55
CA ARG A 217 -24.91 25.38 -10.79
C ARG A 217 -24.35 23.96 -10.86
N LEU A 218 -23.85 23.46 -9.72
CA LEU A 218 -23.34 22.08 -9.65
C LEU A 218 -24.48 21.04 -9.77
N SER A 219 -25.70 21.40 -9.38
CA SER A 219 -26.85 20.51 -9.44
C SER A 219 -27.29 20.16 -10.87
N ASP A 220 -26.82 20.89 -11.88
CA ASP A 220 -27.07 20.59 -13.29
C ASP A 220 -26.36 19.29 -13.75
N HIS A 221 -25.33 18.86 -13.02
CA HIS A 221 -24.51 17.69 -13.35
C HIS A 221 -24.43 16.65 -12.22
N THR A 222 -24.70 17.04 -10.98
CA THR A 222 -24.64 16.12 -9.82
C THR A 222 -25.83 16.28 -8.89
N GLN A 223 -26.30 15.19 -8.30
CA GLN A 223 -27.40 15.23 -7.35
C GLN A 223 -26.94 15.74 -5.98
N PHE A 224 -27.64 16.74 -5.43
CA PHE A 224 -27.42 17.23 -4.06
C PHE A 224 -28.62 16.90 -3.17
N ILE A 225 -28.35 16.34 -2.00
CA ILE A 225 -29.30 16.12 -0.91
C ILE A 225 -28.86 17.02 0.23
N MET A 226 -29.71 17.93 0.67
CA MET A 226 -29.41 18.86 1.75
C MET A 226 -30.40 18.65 2.89
N ILE A 227 -29.88 18.42 4.10
CA ILE A 227 -30.65 18.40 5.35
C ILE A 227 -30.44 19.77 5.99
N THR A 228 -31.54 20.49 6.22
CA THR A 228 -31.51 21.89 6.60
C THR A 228 -32.79 22.32 7.29
N HIS A 229 -32.68 23.30 8.18
CA HIS A 229 -33.81 24.07 8.69
C HIS A 229 -33.84 25.52 8.15
N GLN A 230 -32.92 25.87 7.23
CA GLN A 230 -32.77 27.22 6.69
C GLN A 230 -33.76 27.46 5.55
N GLN A 231 -34.61 28.50 5.67
CA GLN A 231 -35.60 28.85 4.66
C GLN A 231 -34.98 29.11 3.27
N PRO A 232 -33.85 29.83 3.12
CA PRO A 232 -33.24 30.05 1.80
C PRO A 232 -32.85 28.75 1.08
N THR A 233 -32.41 27.73 1.82
CA THR A 233 -32.05 26.41 1.28
C THR A 233 -33.29 25.66 0.81
N VAL A 234 -34.36 25.69 1.61
CA VAL A 234 -35.67 25.08 1.29
C VAL A 234 -36.27 25.70 0.02
N GLU A 235 -36.18 27.02 -0.14
CA GLU A 235 -36.65 27.74 -1.33
C GLU A 235 -35.87 27.35 -2.60
N MET A 236 -34.59 26.99 -2.45
CA MET A 236 -33.71 26.61 -3.56
C MET A 236 -33.89 25.14 -4.01
N ALA A 237 -34.55 24.28 -3.24
CA ALA A 237 -34.73 22.87 -3.59
C ALA A 237 -35.73 22.64 -4.74
N ASP A 238 -35.52 21.59 -5.54
CA ASP A 238 -36.52 21.13 -6.53
C ASP A 238 -37.55 20.17 -5.90
N THR A 239 -37.16 19.45 -4.85
CA THR A 239 -38.02 18.53 -4.09
C THR A 239 -37.71 18.64 -2.61
N LEU A 240 -38.75 18.72 -1.80
CA LEU A 240 -38.67 18.74 -0.34
C LEU A 240 -39.10 17.41 0.23
N PHE A 241 -38.32 16.90 1.17
CA PHE A 241 -38.68 15.79 2.03
C PHE A 241 -38.84 16.32 3.46
N GLY A 242 -40.03 16.17 4.02
CA GLY A 242 -40.32 16.52 5.41
C GLY A 242 -40.46 15.25 6.25
N VAL A 243 -39.83 15.22 7.42
CA VAL A 243 -40.02 14.16 8.40
C VAL A 243 -41.02 14.64 9.44
N THR A 244 -42.06 13.87 9.72
CA THR A 244 -43.06 14.15 10.75
C THR A 244 -43.15 12.96 11.70
N MET A 245 -43.28 13.20 13.00
CA MET A 245 -43.55 12.14 13.96
C MET A 245 -45.03 12.07 14.27
N ALA A 246 -45.63 10.91 14.02
CA ALA A 246 -46.98 10.62 14.51
C ALA A 246 -46.97 10.39 16.03
N ALA A 247 -48.13 10.55 16.67
CA ALA A 247 -48.28 10.40 18.13
C ALA A 247 -47.88 9.02 18.68
N ASN A 248 -47.71 8.02 17.81
CA ASN A 248 -47.22 6.68 18.13
C ASN A 248 -45.69 6.58 18.18
N GLY A 249 -44.95 7.69 18.00
CA GLY A 249 -43.49 7.73 18.01
C GLY A 249 -42.83 7.25 16.72
N VAL A 250 -43.61 6.96 15.67
CA VAL A 250 -43.10 6.54 14.36
C VAL A 250 -42.89 7.78 13.48
N SER A 251 -41.71 7.88 12.87
CA SER A 251 -41.40 8.93 11.89
C SER A 251 -41.94 8.54 10.51
N ASP A 252 -42.79 9.40 9.95
CA ASP A 252 -43.29 9.32 8.58
C ASP A 252 -42.58 10.35 7.70
N VAL A 253 -42.28 9.96 6.47
CA VAL A 253 -41.65 10.84 5.47
C VAL A 253 -42.69 11.33 4.48
N VAL A 254 -42.73 12.63 4.28
CA VAL A 254 -43.57 13.34 3.33
C VAL A 254 -42.68 13.91 2.22
N ALA A 255 -43.09 13.79 0.96
CA ALA A 255 -42.37 14.39 -0.15
C ALA A 255 -43.25 15.38 -0.93
N ARG A 256 -42.67 16.50 -1.36
CA ARG A 256 -43.30 17.50 -2.23
C ARG A 256 -42.32 17.98 -3.29
N ARG A 257 -42.69 17.87 -4.57
CA ARG A 257 -41.96 18.52 -5.67
C ARG A 257 -42.36 19.99 -5.74
N LEU A 258 -41.39 20.88 -5.91
CA LEU A 258 -41.60 22.32 -6.04
C LEU A 258 -41.59 22.67 -7.53
N ASP A 259 -42.77 22.88 -8.12
CA ASP A 259 -42.89 23.35 -9.51
C ASP A 259 -42.59 24.85 -9.57
N ARG A 260 -41.51 25.24 -10.26
CA ARG A 260 -41.06 26.64 -10.41
C ARG A 260 -41.71 27.40 -11.58
N GLY A 261 -42.68 26.79 -12.27
CA GLY A 261 -43.25 27.34 -13.51
C GLY A 261 -44.77 27.21 -13.68
N ALA A 262 -45.52 26.80 -12.65
CA ALA A 262 -46.96 26.74 -12.72
C ALA A 262 -47.57 27.57 -11.59
N GLU A 263 -48.24 28.67 -11.94
CA GLU A 263 -49.34 29.22 -11.15
C GLU A 263 -50.44 28.16 -11.03
N SER A 264 -50.25 27.19 -10.13
CA SER A 264 -51.31 26.49 -9.41
C SER A 264 -50.62 25.54 -8.44
N ALA A 265 -50.68 25.87 -7.15
CA ALA A 265 -50.38 24.90 -6.12
C ALA A 265 -51.39 23.74 -6.25
N ARG A 266 -50.97 22.62 -6.85
CA ARG A 266 -51.76 21.38 -6.79
C ARG A 266 -51.61 20.78 -5.40
N PRO A 267 -52.70 20.26 -4.80
CA PRO A 267 -52.65 19.75 -3.45
C PRO A 267 -51.84 18.46 -3.34
N PHE A 268 -51.36 18.27 -2.12
CA PHE A 268 -50.66 17.12 -1.57
C PHE A 268 -51.23 15.77 -2.09
N VAL A 269 -50.48 15.05 -2.92
CA VAL A 269 -50.80 13.65 -3.21
C VAL A 269 -50.08 12.79 -2.18
N ARG A 270 -50.84 12.35 -1.17
CA ARG A 270 -50.40 11.37 -0.17
C ARG A 270 -50.18 10.02 -0.86
N ARG A 271 -48.99 9.79 -1.41
CA ARG A 271 -48.55 8.41 -1.66
C ARG A 271 -48.07 7.84 -0.34
N GLN A 272 -48.78 6.84 0.18
CA GLN A 272 -48.26 5.97 1.22
C GLN A 272 -47.00 5.31 0.67
N LEU A 273 -45.83 5.83 1.03
CA LEU A 273 -44.59 5.09 0.91
C LEU A 273 -44.58 4.15 2.11
N THR A 274 -44.67 2.85 1.83
CA THR A 274 -44.60 1.81 2.85
C THR A 274 -43.24 1.91 3.53
N ALA A 275 -43.23 2.11 4.85
CA ALA A 275 -42.02 2.16 5.65
C ALA A 275 -41.14 0.95 5.33
N ILE A 276 -39.88 1.19 4.97
CA ILE A 276 -38.85 0.15 4.96
C ILE A 276 -38.63 -0.20 6.42
N ARG A 277 -39.16 -1.35 6.85
CA ARG A 277 -38.92 -1.86 8.20
C ARG A 277 -37.41 -2.02 8.38
N GLY A 278 -36.82 -1.17 9.20
CA GLY A 278 -35.48 -1.39 9.73
C GLY A 278 -35.44 -2.76 10.39
N GLY A 279 -34.60 -3.65 9.85
CA GLY A 279 -34.34 -4.96 10.44
C GLY A 279 -33.85 -4.75 11.86
N ARG A 280 -34.50 -5.42 12.80
CA ARG A 280 -34.00 -5.55 14.17
C ARG A 280 -32.72 -6.38 14.13
N ALA A 281 -31.66 -5.86 14.76
CA ALA A 281 -30.66 -6.70 15.41
C ALA A 281 -31.26 -7.30 16.68
#